data_AF-A0A7X4Y4H9-F1
#
_entry.id   AF-A0A7X4Y4H9-F1
#
_cell.length_a   1.000
_cell.length_b   1.000
_cell.length_c   1.000
_cell.angle_alpha   90.00
_cell.angle_beta   90.00
_cell.angle_gamma   90.00
#
_symmetry.space_group_name_H-M   'P 1'
#
loop_
_entity.id
_entity.type
_entity.pdbx_description
1 polymer ?
#
loop_
_entity_poly.entity_id
_entity_poly.type
_entity_poly.pdbx_seq_one_letter_code
_entity_poly.pdbx_strand_id
1 'polypeptide(L)'
;MTLRGLRALGLGLLGLGLSGCGLLGYHKLPVAPRAPEEEAARVHFPESFDNATHLSGPMLEALSLALNDFLPPGRKVQTNARDPRIAECLSRRDTYETRVLRSEEGLFFISFIPDLSRCGLDAEILDGGAVYCVDAQGRIVTVR
;
A
#
# COMPACT_ATOMS: atom_id res chain seq x y z
N MET A 1 -40.93 32.44 -35.37
CA MET A 1 -40.37 31.69 -34.22
C MET A 1 -39.58 30.50 -34.74
N THR A 2 -38.28 30.67 -34.97
CA THR A 2 -37.42 29.65 -35.58
C THR A 2 -36.92 28.64 -34.54
N LEU A 3 -37.39 27.39 -34.68
CA LEU A 3 -37.09 26.18 -33.88
C LEU A 3 -35.61 25.75 -33.80
N ARG A 4 -34.65 26.60 -34.18
CA ARG A 4 -33.22 26.23 -34.29
C ARG A 4 -32.42 26.35 -32.98
N GLY A 5 -32.92 27.07 -31.98
CA GLY A 5 -32.17 27.33 -30.74
C GLY A 5 -32.18 26.19 -29.72
N LEU A 6 -33.17 25.31 -29.74
CA LEU A 6 -33.38 24.32 -28.66
C LEU A 6 -32.57 23.02 -28.84
N ARG A 7 -32.10 22.71 -30.06
CA ARG A 7 -31.31 21.49 -30.32
C ARG A 7 -29.83 21.62 -29.95
N ALA A 8 -29.28 22.84 -29.96
CA ALA A 8 -27.87 23.06 -29.65
C ALA A 8 -27.58 23.04 -28.13
N LEU A 9 -28.54 23.46 -27.29
CA LEU A 9 -28.37 23.44 -25.84
C LEU A 9 -28.50 22.03 -25.22
N GLY A 10 -29.25 21.12 -25.84
CA GLY A 10 -29.41 19.75 -25.35
C GLY A 10 -28.15 18.88 -25.53
N LEU A 11 -27.37 19.10 -26.59
CA LEU A 11 -26.15 18.33 -26.86
C LEU A 11 -24.91 18.85 -26.09
N GLY A 12 -24.87 20.13 -25.73
CA GLY A 12 -23.76 20.70 -24.96
C GLY A 12 -23.74 20.23 -23.50
N LEU A 13 -24.91 19.99 -22.91
CA LEU A 13 -25.03 19.59 -21.50
C LEU A 13 -24.71 18.10 -21.24
N LEU A 14 -24.89 17.23 -22.23
CA LEU A 14 -24.55 15.81 -22.12
C LEU A 14 -23.05 15.50 -22.24
N GLY A 15 -22.26 16.39 -22.86
CA GLY A 15 -20.82 16.20 -23.05
C GLY A 15 -19.99 16.40 -21.77
N LEU A 16 -20.49 17.19 -20.81
CA LEU A 16 -19.80 17.52 -19.57
C LEU A 16 -19.92 16.44 -18.49
N GLY A 17 -20.89 15.54 -18.58
CA GLY A 17 -21.10 14.46 -17.60
C GLY A 17 -20.16 13.25 -17.76
N LEU A 18 -19.54 13.08 -18.94
CA LEU A 18 -18.73 11.89 -19.26
C LEU A 18 -17.25 12.03 -18.89
N SER A 19 -16.77 13.23 -18.58
CA SER A 19 -15.40 13.47 -18.10
C SER A 19 -15.20 13.21 -16.59
N GLY A 20 -16.26 12.81 -15.87
CA GLY A 20 -16.24 12.67 -14.40
C GLY A 20 -15.56 11.41 -13.85
N CYS A 21 -15.43 10.33 -14.63
CA CYS A 21 -14.92 9.06 -14.07
C CYS A 21 -13.38 8.99 -13.94
N GLY A 22 -12.64 9.92 -14.56
CA GLY A 22 -11.17 9.97 -14.46
C GLY A 22 -10.64 10.69 -13.21
N LEU A 23 -11.49 11.43 -12.50
CA LEU A 23 -11.14 12.22 -11.31
C LEU A 23 -11.25 11.43 -9.99
N LEU A 24 -11.76 10.20 -10.03
CA LEU A 24 -12.03 9.38 -8.84
C LEU A 24 -10.80 8.62 -8.29
N GLY A 25 -9.59 9.16 -8.48
CA GLY A 25 -8.43 8.69 -7.71
C GLY A 25 -8.06 7.22 -7.91
N TYR A 26 -8.38 6.60 -9.06
CA TYR A 26 -7.75 5.34 -9.45
C TYR A 26 -6.25 5.64 -9.68
N HIS A 27 -5.49 5.59 -8.60
CA HIS A 27 -4.04 5.59 -8.64
C HIS A 27 -3.64 4.46 -9.57
N LYS A 28 -3.18 4.80 -10.77
CA LYS A 28 -2.57 3.82 -11.67
C LYS A 28 -1.42 3.21 -10.87
N LEU A 29 -1.61 1.98 -10.42
CA LEU A 29 -0.53 1.23 -9.78
C LEU A 29 0.65 1.25 -10.77
N PRO A 30 1.80 1.81 -10.38
CA PRO A 30 2.96 1.81 -11.26
C PRO A 30 3.26 0.35 -11.61
N VAL A 31 3.56 0.11 -12.89
CA VAL A 31 3.96 -1.22 -13.34
C VAL A 31 5.18 -1.63 -12.53
N ALA A 32 5.13 -2.84 -11.95
CA ALA A 32 6.25 -3.35 -11.18
C ALA A 32 7.52 -3.34 -12.04
N PRO A 33 8.63 -2.76 -11.54
CA PRO A 33 9.88 -2.74 -12.29
C PRO A 33 10.31 -4.19 -12.59
N ARG A 34 10.77 -4.42 -13.83
CA ARG A 34 11.30 -5.70 -14.27
C ARG A 34 12.81 -5.60 -14.43
N ALA A 35 13.52 -6.64 -14.01
CA ALA A 35 14.96 -6.76 -14.27
C ALA A 35 15.24 -6.89 -15.79
N PRO A 36 16.42 -6.48 -16.27
CA PRO A 36 16.85 -6.74 -17.65
C PRO A 36 16.84 -8.24 -17.99
N GLU A 37 16.56 -8.58 -19.25
CA GLU A 37 16.49 -9.99 -19.70
C GLU A 37 17.78 -10.77 -19.42
N GLU A 38 18.94 -10.12 -19.57
CA GLU A 38 20.25 -10.71 -19.29
C GLU A 38 20.41 -11.12 -17.81
N GLU A 39 19.86 -10.33 -16.88
CA GLU A 39 19.87 -10.66 -15.45
C GLU A 39 18.91 -11.79 -15.14
N ALA A 40 17.69 -11.72 -15.70
CA ALA A 40 16.67 -12.75 -15.51
C ALA A 40 17.11 -14.12 -16.05
N ALA A 41 17.85 -14.16 -17.16
CA ALA A 41 18.35 -15.39 -17.75
C ALA A 41 19.34 -16.16 -16.85
N ARG A 42 19.92 -15.51 -15.84
CA ARG A 42 20.85 -16.13 -14.87
C ARG A 42 20.14 -16.77 -13.67
N VAL A 43 18.83 -16.56 -13.51
CA VAL A 43 18.07 -17.05 -12.36
C VAL A 43 17.56 -18.47 -12.62
N HIS A 44 17.81 -19.37 -11.67
CA HIS A 44 17.24 -20.71 -11.66
C HIS A 44 16.13 -20.78 -10.60
N PHE A 45 14.95 -21.27 -11.00
CA PHE A 45 13.85 -21.49 -10.06
C PHE A 45 14.16 -22.68 -9.15
N PRO A 46 13.79 -22.62 -7.86
CA PRO A 46 13.96 -23.77 -6.96
C PRO A 46 13.03 -24.91 -7.37
N GLU A 47 13.44 -26.16 -7.07
CA GLU A 47 12.66 -27.36 -7.37
C GLU A 47 11.47 -27.56 -6.40
N SER A 48 11.56 -27.02 -5.18
CA SER A 48 10.49 -27.06 -4.18
C SER A 48 10.46 -25.79 -3.30
N PHE A 49 9.38 -25.64 -2.52
CA PHE A 49 9.16 -24.54 -1.58
C PHE A 49 9.07 -25.03 -0.12
N ASP A 50 9.63 -26.19 0.22
CA ASP A 50 9.46 -26.81 1.54
C ASP A 50 10.02 -25.95 2.69
N ASN A 51 11.03 -25.14 2.42
CA ASN A 51 11.64 -24.20 3.36
C ASN A 51 11.12 -22.75 3.20
N ALA A 52 10.04 -22.55 2.44
CA ALA A 52 9.49 -21.22 2.22
C ALA A 52 8.70 -20.71 3.43
N THR A 53 8.72 -19.40 3.63
CA THR A 53 7.77 -18.76 4.55
C THR A 53 6.37 -18.86 3.95
N HIS A 54 5.51 -19.66 4.58
CA HIS A 54 4.13 -19.83 4.12
C HIS A 54 3.26 -18.66 4.59
N LEU A 55 2.72 -17.90 3.63
CA LEU A 55 1.66 -16.93 3.85
C LEU A 55 0.37 -17.47 3.22
N SER A 56 -0.59 -17.88 4.05
CA SER A 56 -1.92 -18.26 3.55
C SER A 56 -2.61 -17.05 2.89
N GLY A 57 -3.54 -17.30 1.96
CA GLY A 57 -4.31 -16.24 1.30
C GLY A 57 -4.93 -15.22 2.27
N PRO A 58 -5.62 -15.66 3.34
CA PRO A 58 -6.15 -14.74 4.35
C PRO A 58 -5.07 -13.92 5.08
N MET A 59 -3.90 -14.51 5.35
CA MET A 59 -2.78 -13.76 5.94
C MET A 59 -2.23 -12.70 4.98
N LEU A 60 -2.10 -13.04 3.69
CA LEU A 60 -1.66 -12.10 2.66
C LEU A 60 -2.64 -10.92 2.52
N GLU A 61 -3.95 -11.20 2.55
CA GLU A 61 -4.99 -10.17 2.50
C GLU A 61 -4.95 -9.28 3.74
N ALA A 62 -4.88 -9.86 4.94
CA ALA A 62 -4.78 -9.10 6.19
C ALA A 62 -3.53 -8.22 6.25
N LEU A 63 -2.38 -8.74 5.77
CA LEU A 63 -1.15 -7.96 5.63
C LEU A 63 -1.32 -6.81 4.64
N SER A 64 -1.92 -7.08 3.48
CA SER A 64 -2.13 -6.07 2.44
C SER A 64 -3.06 -4.95 2.93
N LEU A 65 -4.13 -5.30 3.65
CA LEU A 65 -5.06 -4.36 4.27
C LEU A 65 -4.36 -3.47 5.31
N ALA A 66 -3.65 -4.09 6.26
CA ALA A 66 -2.92 -3.37 7.30
C ALA A 66 -1.85 -2.43 6.69
N LEU A 67 -1.11 -2.89 5.68
CA LEU A 67 -0.07 -2.09 5.02
C LEU A 67 -0.65 -0.91 4.26
N ASN A 68 -1.80 -1.09 3.59
CA ASN A 68 -2.46 -0.03 2.84
C ASN A 68 -3.13 1.00 3.74
N ASP A 69 -3.55 0.62 4.95
CA ASP A 69 -4.02 1.57 5.97
C ASP A 69 -2.86 2.34 6.61
N PHE A 70 -1.83 1.61 7.05
CA PHE A 70 -0.66 2.17 7.76
C PHE A 70 0.17 3.11 6.89
N LEU A 71 0.56 2.65 5.69
CA LEU A 71 1.39 3.40 4.73
C LEU A 71 0.80 3.29 3.33
N PRO A 72 -0.30 4.02 3.02
CA PRO A 72 -0.92 4.00 1.71
C PRO A 72 0.07 4.39 0.60
N PRO A 73 -0.04 3.81 -0.61
CA PRO A 73 0.87 4.13 -1.70
C PRO A 73 0.90 5.64 -2.01
N GLY A 74 2.10 6.21 -2.08
CA GLY A 74 2.30 7.63 -2.39
C GLY A 74 2.05 8.60 -1.23
N ARG A 75 1.64 8.12 -0.04
CA ARG A 75 1.52 8.98 1.15
C ARG A 75 2.89 9.16 1.80
N LYS A 76 3.26 10.41 2.07
CA LYS A 76 4.45 10.76 2.84
C LYS A 76 4.09 10.91 4.32
N VAL A 77 4.92 10.36 5.20
CA VAL A 77 4.81 10.52 6.65
C VAL A 77 5.25 11.93 7.01
N GLN A 78 4.45 12.60 7.82
CA GLN A 78 4.80 13.88 8.43
C GLN A 78 5.23 13.62 9.87
N THR A 79 6.34 14.21 10.29
CA THR A 79 6.87 14.10 11.65
C THR A 79 7.40 15.45 12.11
N ASN A 80 7.40 15.65 13.42
CA ASN A 80 8.01 16.83 14.07
C ASN A 80 9.50 16.61 14.36
N ALA A 81 10.10 15.54 13.82
CA ALA A 81 11.52 15.27 13.99
C ALA A 81 12.38 16.41 13.41
N ARG A 82 13.50 16.72 14.09
CA ARG A 82 14.41 17.79 13.65
C ARG A 82 15.13 17.46 12.34
N ASP A 83 15.42 16.17 12.11
CA ASP A 83 16.07 15.71 10.89
C ASP A 83 15.00 15.31 9.85
N PRO A 84 14.87 16.04 8.72
CA PRO A 84 13.89 15.73 7.69
C PRO A 84 14.12 14.35 7.04
N ARG A 85 15.32 13.78 7.13
CA ARG A 85 15.61 12.43 6.63
C ARG A 85 14.80 11.35 7.34
N ILE A 86 14.39 11.61 8.58
CA ILE A 86 13.51 10.70 9.33
C ILE A 86 12.15 10.57 8.64
N ALA A 87 11.54 11.69 8.27
CA ALA A 87 10.25 11.71 7.59
C ALA A 87 10.31 10.95 6.26
N GLU A 88 11.37 11.16 5.49
CA GLU A 88 11.58 10.47 4.22
C GLU A 88 11.80 8.97 4.42
N CYS A 89 12.56 8.58 5.44
CA CYS A 89 12.77 7.17 5.78
C CYS A 89 11.45 6.48 6.12
N LEU A 90 10.69 7.02 7.07
CA LEU A 90 9.40 6.47 7.51
C LEU A 90 8.33 6.47 6.40
N SER A 91 8.52 7.25 5.33
CA SER A 91 7.62 7.24 4.17
C SER A 91 7.81 6.02 3.26
N ARG A 92 8.82 5.19 3.49
CA ARG A 92 9.16 4.06 2.64
C ARG A 92 8.75 2.74 3.31
N ARG A 93 7.99 1.90 2.59
CA ARG A 93 7.54 0.60 3.12
C ARG A 93 8.69 -0.38 3.39
N ASP A 94 9.80 -0.25 2.68
CA ASP A 94 10.96 -1.12 2.81
C ASP A 94 11.83 -0.80 4.04
N THR A 95 11.52 0.25 4.81
CA THR A 95 12.24 0.60 6.05
C THR A 95 11.57 0.05 7.30
N TYR A 96 10.62 -0.87 7.15
CA TYR A 96 9.86 -1.46 8.24
C TYR A 96 10.09 -2.96 8.31
N GLU A 97 10.35 -3.46 9.50
CA GLU A 97 10.21 -4.87 9.82
C GLU A 97 8.73 -5.20 10.02
N THR A 98 8.28 -6.28 9.38
CA THR A 98 6.88 -6.70 9.44
C THR A 98 6.77 -8.09 10.05
N ARG A 99 5.88 -8.25 11.03
CA ARG A 99 5.57 -9.55 11.64
C ARG A 99 4.09 -9.84 11.49
N VAL A 100 3.75 -11.07 11.12
CA VAL A 100 2.37 -11.54 10.98
C VAL A 100 2.17 -12.74 11.90
N LEU A 101 1.19 -12.67 12.77
CA LEU A 101 0.78 -13.76 13.66
C LEU A 101 -0.69 -14.11 13.39
N ARG A 102 -0.98 -15.41 13.23
CA ARG A 102 -2.35 -15.92 13.16
C ARG A 102 -2.75 -16.49 14.52
N SER A 103 -3.87 -16.04 15.05
CA SER A 103 -4.54 -16.64 16.22
C SER A 103 -5.41 -17.83 15.80
N GLU A 104 -5.66 -18.72 16.75
CA GLU A 104 -6.57 -19.87 16.59
C GLU A 104 -8.01 -19.46 16.25
N GLU A 105 -8.43 -18.26 16.67
CA GLU A 105 -9.79 -17.72 16.42
C GLU A 105 -9.96 -17.10 15.02
N GLY A 106 -8.95 -17.21 14.15
CA GLY A 106 -8.99 -16.61 12.82
C GLY A 106 -8.71 -15.11 12.80
N LEU A 107 -8.14 -14.57 13.88
CA LEU A 107 -7.59 -13.21 13.92
C LEU A 107 -6.14 -13.20 13.40
N PHE A 108 -5.78 -12.12 12.72
CA PHE A 108 -4.44 -11.85 12.22
C PHE A 108 -3.90 -10.60 12.89
N PHE A 109 -2.72 -10.71 13.49
CA PHE A 109 -2.00 -9.60 14.09
C PHE A 109 -0.83 -9.22 13.22
N ILE A 110 -0.76 -7.96 12.79
CA ILE A 110 0.28 -7.44 11.90
C ILE A 110 1.01 -6.32 12.62
N SER A 111 2.32 -6.46 12.81
CA SER A 111 3.16 -5.45 13.46
C SER A 111 4.13 -4.85 12.46
N PHE A 112 4.13 -3.52 12.37
CA PHE A 112 5.11 -2.73 11.63
C PHE A 112 6.06 -2.03 12.60
N ILE A 113 7.35 -2.26 12.44
CA ILE A 113 8.39 -1.71 13.32
C ILE A 113 9.38 -0.94 12.45
N PRO A 114 9.56 0.38 12.66
CA PRO A 114 10.49 1.17 11.86
C PRO A 114 11.94 0.75 12.14
N ASP A 115 12.73 0.66 11.08
CA ASP A 115 14.17 0.42 11.12
C ASP A 115 14.89 1.54 10.35
N LEU A 116 15.31 2.57 11.10
CA LEU A 116 15.98 3.73 10.54
C LEU A 116 17.42 3.44 10.06
N SER A 117 18.01 2.31 10.48
CA SER A 117 19.35 1.92 10.04
C SER A 117 19.39 1.65 8.54
N ARG A 118 18.25 1.22 7.94
CA ARG A 118 18.07 1.05 6.49
C ARG A 118 18.18 2.38 5.70
N CYS A 119 18.16 3.51 6.40
CA CYS A 119 18.39 4.84 5.86
C CYS A 119 19.73 5.45 6.29
N GLY A 120 20.59 4.69 6.98
CA GLY A 120 21.87 5.17 7.51
C GLY A 120 21.69 6.19 8.65
N LEU A 121 20.58 6.12 9.39
CA LEU A 121 20.29 6.99 10.51
C LEU A 121 20.47 6.22 11.82
N ASP A 122 21.20 6.82 12.75
CA ASP A 122 21.37 6.31 14.11
C ASP A 122 20.43 7.07 15.04
N ALA A 123 19.17 6.62 15.05
CA ALA A 123 18.12 7.17 15.89
C ALA A 123 17.09 6.08 16.23
N GLU A 124 16.64 6.04 17.47
CA GLU A 124 15.51 5.22 17.88
C GLU A 124 14.23 6.06 17.87
N ILE A 125 13.16 5.51 17.30
CA ILE A 125 11.82 6.11 17.33
C ILE A 125 10.87 5.13 18.00
N LEU A 126 10.22 5.59 19.06
CA LEU A 126 9.27 4.79 19.82
C LEU A 126 7.86 4.76 19.19
N ASP A 127 7.47 5.83 18.51
CA ASP A 127 6.08 6.04 18.02
C ASP A 127 5.95 5.95 16.48
N GLY A 128 6.86 5.24 15.81
CA GLY A 128 6.90 5.17 14.34
C GLY A 128 6.23 3.94 13.73
N GLY A 129 5.76 3.01 14.56
CA GLY A 129 5.17 1.73 14.16
C GLY A 129 3.68 1.61 14.50
N ALA A 130 3.12 0.43 14.28
CA ALA A 130 1.74 0.10 14.66
C ALA A 130 1.54 -1.43 14.75
N VAL A 131 0.54 -1.85 15.51
CA VAL A 131 0.04 -3.23 15.54
C VAL A 131 -1.44 -3.27 15.19
N TYR A 132 -1.76 -3.97 14.11
CA TYR A 132 -3.11 -4.17 13.62
C TYR A 132 -3.66 -5.52 14.07
N CYS A 133 -4.97 -5.57 14.34
CA CYS A 133 -5.74 -6.81 14.43
C CYS A 133 -6.77 -6.83 13.30
N VAL A 134 -6.74 -7.88 12.48
CA VAL A 134 -7.63 -8.08 11.33
C VAL A 134 -8.38 -9.39 11.51
N ASP A 135 -9.69 -9.40 11.28
CA ASP A 135 -10.48 -10.63 11.37
C ASP A 135 -10.45 -11.47 10.07
N ALA A 136 -10.99 -12.69 10.14
CA ALA A 136 -11.09 -13.60 9.00
C ALA A 136 -11.96 -13.09 7.85
N GLN A 137 -12.74 -12.01 8.06
CA GLN A 137 -13.54 -11.37 7.02
C GLN A 137 -12.76 -10.24 6.32
N GLY A 138 -11.49 -10.01 6.70
CA GLY A 138 -10.65 -8.96 6.12
C GLY A 138 -11.03 -7.58 6.61
N ARG A 139 -11.38 -7.42 7.89
CA ARG A 139 -11.69 -6.12 8.50
C ARG A 139 -10.69 -5.79 9.60
N ILE A 140 -10.23 -4.54 9.64
CA ILE A 140 -9.43 -4.03 10.76
C ILE A 140 -10.36 -3.89 11.97
N VAL A 141 -10.09 -4.68 13.00
CA VAL A 141 -10.87 -4.69 14.25
C VAL A 141 -10.36 -3.61 15.20
N THR A 142 -9.03 -3.49 15.31
CA THR A 142 -8.38 -2.47 16.14
C THR A 142 -6.93 -2.24 15.70
N VAL A 143 -6.37 -1.10 16.11
CA VAL A 143 -4.98 -0.69 15.88
C VAL A 143 -4.41 -0.16 17.20
N ARG A 144 -3.17 -0.52 17.51
CA ARG A 144 -2.41 -0.04 18.67
C ARG A 144 -1.07 0.53 18.25
#